data_AF-A0A7H4N4B2-F1
#
_entry.id   AF-A0A7H4N4B2-F1
#
_cell.length_a   1.000
_cell.length_b   1.000
_cell.length_c   1.000
_cell.angle_alpha   90.00
_cell.angle_beta   90.00
_cell.angle_gamma   90.00
#
_symmetry.space_group_name_H-M   'P 1'
#
loop_
_entity.id
_entity.type
_entity.pdbx_description
1 polymer ?
#
loop_
_entity_poly.entity_id
_entity_poly.type
_entity_poly.pdbx_seq_one_letter_code
_entity_poly.pdbx_strand_id
1 'polypeptide(L)'
;MAEMTDTGRSQVFTLKTGRKVTFRFVRVPASEVESKTFVNQENNGRDQLALTRESLKSIIQTIKFQQFFPCIGIKQSERIEILDGSRRRASANFCPYRP
;
A
#
# COMPACT_ATOMS: atom_id res chain seq x y z
N MET A 1 0.78 5.96 19.72
CA MET A 1 0.26 5.20 18.58
C MET A 1 0.53 6.03 17.34
N ALA A 2 1.16 5.48 16.30
CA ALA A 2 1.34 6.21 15.04
C ALA A 2 0.04 6.12 14.24
N GLU A 3 -0.40 7.21 13.64
CA GLU A 3 -1.60 7.28 12.81
C GLU A 3 -1.24 7.47 11.33
N MET A 4 -2.18 7.10 10.44
CA MET A 4 -2.08 7.43 9.03
C MET A 4 -1.92 8.94 8.82
N THR A 5 -0.84 9.34 8.14
CA THR A 5 -0.45 10.75 8.01
C THR A 5 -0.12 11.10 6.56
N ASP A 6 -0.56 12.29 6.14
CA ASP A 6 -0.10 12.88 4.88
C ASP A 6 1.33 13.38 5.06
N THR A 7 2.22 13.05 4.13
CA THR A 7 3.63 13.41 4.23
C THR A 7 3.94 14.81 3.68
N GLY A 8 2.94 15.54 3.17
CA GLY A 8 3.08 16.80 2.45
C GLY A 8 3.65 16.64 1.03
N ARG A 9 4.19 15.47 0.67
CA ARG A 9 4.75 15.21 -0.65
C ARG A 9 3.65 14.88 -1.64
N SER A 10 3.73 15.47 -2.82
CA SER A 10 2.84 15.18 -3.93
C SER A 10 3.62 15.04 -5.24
N GLN A 11 3.03 14.33 -6.19
CA GLN A 11 3.59 14.14 -7.52
C GLN A 11 2.47 14.18 -8.56
N VAL A 12 2.65 14.97 -9.60
CA VAL A 12 1.70 15.04 -10.71
C VAL A 12 2.08 14.01 -11.77
N PHE A 13 1.12 13.18 -12.16
CA PHE A 13 1.25 12.23 -13.25
C PHE A 13 0.34 12.62 -14.40
N THR A 14 0.85 12.51 -15.62
CA THR A 14 0.04 12.59 -16.83
C THR A 14 -0.38 11.17 -17.22
N LEU A 15 -1.68 10.89 -17.18
CA LEU A 15 -2.21 9.60 -17.61
C LEU A 15 -2.11 9.45 -19.14
N LYS A 16 -2.25 8.21 -19.64
CA LYS A 16 -2.28 7.94 -21.09
C LYS A 16 -3.34 8.76 -21.84
N THR A 17 -4.41 9.15 -21.16
CA THR A 17 -5.47 10.02 -21.69
C THR A 17 -5.08 11.50 -21.80
N GLY A 18 -3.86 11.88 -21.38
CA GLY A 18 -3.41 13.27 -21.26
C GLY A 18 -3.88 13.98 -19.99
N ARG A 19 -4.78 13.35 -19.21
CA ARG A 19 -5.27 13.93 -17.95
C ARG A 19 -4.14 13.98 -16.91
N LYS A 20 -3.91 15.16 -16.33
CA LYS A 20 -2.98 15.34 -15.20
C LYS A 20 -3.71 15.04 -13.89
N VAL A 21 -3.11 14.20 -13.06
CA VAL A 21 -3.65 13.81 -11.75
C VAL A 21 -2.56 13.97 -10.69
N THR A 22 -2.95 14.46 -9.52
CA THR A 22 -2.04 14.67 -8.40
C THR A 22 -2.12 13.50 -7.43
N PHE A 23 -1.00 12.82 -7.25
CA PHE A 23 -0.81 11.80 -6.24
C PHE A 23 -0.28 12.45 -4.97
N ARG A 24 -0.76 11.99 -3.81
CA ARG A 24 -0.28 12.39 -2.49
C ARG A 24 0.34 11.19 -1.81
N PHE A 25 1.47 11.42 -1.16
CA PHE A 25 2.14 10.39 -0.38
C PHE A 25 1.56 10.36 1.03
N VAL A 26 0.91 9.24 1.35
CA VAL A 26 0.38 8.95 2.67
C VAL A 26 1.22 7.86 3.30
N ARG A 27 1.60 8.06 4.57
CA ARG A 27 2.26 7.05 5.38
C ARG A 27 1.19 6.34 6.21
N VAL A 28 1.04 5.03 6.01
CA VAL A 28 0.16 4.17 6.79
C VAL A 28 1.02 3.31 7.72
N PRO A 29 0.87 3.44 9.05
CA PRO A 29 1.52 2.56 10.02
C PRO A 29 1.14 1.10 9.82
N ALA A 30 2.05 0.16 10.08
CA ALA A 30 1.80 -1.28 9.89
C ALA A 30 0.55 -1.76 10.66
N SER A 31 0.32 -1.22 11.85
CA SER A 31 -0.87 -1.49 12.68
C SER A 31 -2.19 -1.03 12.07
N GLU A 32 -2.16 -0.06 11.14
CA GLU A 32 -3.34 0.49 10.49
C GLU A 32 -3.52 0.00 9.05
N VAL A 33 -2.52 -0.70 8.48
CA VAL A 33 -2.60 -1.15 7.08
C VAL A 33 -3.86 -1.98 6.84
N GLU A 34 -4.22 -2.86 7.77
CA GLU A 34 -5.39 -3.71 7.60
C GLU A 34 -6.72 -2.93 7.66
N SER A 35 -6.85 -2.00 8.60
CA SER A 35 -8.07 -1.23 8.82
C SER A 35 -8.22 -0.08 7.81
N LYS A 36 -7.13 0.60 7.45
CA LYS A 36 -7.13 1.77 6.56
C LYS A 36 -6.93 1.43 5.09
N THR A 37 -6.60 0.18 4.73
CA THR A 37 -6.45 -0.22 3.33
C THR A 37 -7.17 -1.51 3.01
N PHE A 38 -7.62 -1.65 1.77
CA PHE A 38 -8.23 -2.88 1.27
C PHE A 38 -7.80 -3.15 -0.17
N VAL A 39 -8.01 -4.39 -0.61
CA VAL A 39 -7.77 -4.83 -1.98
C VAL A 39 -9.09 -5.39 -2.50
N ASN A 40 -9.62 -4.84 -3.59
CA ASN A 40 -10.75 -5.45 -4.28
C ASN A 40 -10.23 -6.57 -5.19
N GLN A 41 -10.70 -7.81 -4.99
CA GLN A 41 -10.27 -8.96 -5.79
C GLN A 41 -10.71 -8.87 -7.25
N GLU A 42 -11.83 -8.23 -7.56
CA GLU A 42 -12.30 -8.06 -8.94
C GLU A 42 -11.32 -7.18 -9.76
N ASN A 43 -10.71 -6.19 -9.10
CA ASN A 43 -9.75 -5.28 -9.70
C ASN A 43 -8.30 -5.79 -9.63
N ASN A 44 -7.99 -6.66 -8.66
CA ASN A 44 -6.65 -7.16 -8.42
C ASN A 44 -6.55 -8.62 -8.85
N GLY A 45 -5.87 -8.90 -9.97
CA GLY A 45 -5.71 -10.27 -10.49
C GLY A 45 -4.86 -11.23 -9.63
N ARG A 46 -4.60 -10.90 -8.36
CA ARG A 46 -3.88 -11.75 -7.41
C ARG A 46 -4.83 -12.27 -6.36
N ASP A 47 -4.92 -13.59 -6.26
CA ASP A 47 -5.61 -14.25 -5.15
C ASP A 47 -4.97 -13.82 -3.82
N GLN A 48 -5.75 -13.11 -3.01
CA GLN A 48 -5.31 -12.62 -1.71
C GLN A 48 -5.18 -13.75 -0.68
N LEU A 49 -5.88 -14.87 -0.87
CA LEU A 49 -5.81 -16.02 0.03
C LEU A 49 -4.47 -16.78 -0.09
N ALA A 50 -3.83 -16.71 -1.25
CA ALA A 50 -2.51 -17.31 -1.50
C ALA A 50 -1.33 -16.49 -0.92
N LEU A 51 -1.59 -15.32 -0.32
CA LEU A 51 -0.57 -14.43 0.23
C LEU A 51 -0.17 -14.82 1.66
N THR A 52 0.44 -15.99 1.81
CA THR A 52 0.98 -16.47 3.08
C THR A 52 2.32 -15.82 3.43
N ARG A 53 2.78 -16.00 4.67
CA ARG A 53 4.10 -15.54 5.13
C ARG A 53 5.23 -16.14 4.28
N GLU A 54 5.09 -17.39 3.86
CA GLU A 54 6.06 -18.11 3.04
C GLU A 54 6.13 -17.53 1.64
N SER A 55 4.99 -17.28 0.98
CA SER A 55 4.94 -16.72 -0.37
C SER A 55 5.41 -15.25 -0.43
N LEU A 56 5.41 -14.56 0.71
CA LEU A 56 5.86 -13.19 0.89
C LEU A 56 7.24 -13.04 1.55
N LYS A 57 7.93 -14.15 1.86
CA LYS A 57 9.17 -14.15 2.66
C LYS A 57 10.22 -13.14 2.17
N SER A 58 10.47 -13.09 0.86
CA SER A 58 11.46 -12.18 0.27
C SER A 58 11.09 -10.69 0.41
N ILE A 59 9.80 -10.37 0.33
CA ILE A 59 9.32 -8.99 0.51
C ILE A 59 9.37 -8.64 2.00
N ILE A 60 8.94 -9.53 2.89
CA ILE A 60 8.99 -9.31 4.34
C ILE A 60 10.43 -9.03 4.80
N GLN A 61 11.41 -9.77 4.26
CA GLN A 61 12.83 -9.58 4.60
C GLN A 61 13.37 -8.21 4.21
N THR A 62 12.85 -7.58 3.15
CA THR A 62 13.37 -6.32 2.62
C THR A 62 12.56 -5.11 3.09
N ILE A 63 11.23 -5.22 3.12
CA ILE A 63 10.31 -4.12 3.45
C ILE A 63 10.48 -3.60 4.88
N LYS A 64 10.96 -4.44 5.81
CA LYS A 64 11.27 -4.05 7.19
C LYS A 64 12.39 -3.01 7.30
N PHE A 65 13.30 -2.98 6.32
CA PHE A 65 14.37 -2.00 6.26
C PHE A 65 13.93 -0.77 5.46
N GLN A 66 13.40 -0.99 4.26
CA GLN A 66 12.94 0.08 3.39
C GLN A 66 11.89 -0.41 2.40
N GLN A 67 10.87 0.42 2.20
CA GLN A 67 10.00 0.32 1.04
C GLN A 67 10.57 1.16 -0.10
N PHE A 68 11.04 0.51 -1.16
CA PHE A 68 11.65 1.19 -2.32
C PHE A 68 10.63 1.91 -3.20
N PHE A 69 9.43 1.35 -3.35
CA PHE A 69 8.36 1.91 -4.17
C PHE A 69 7.07 2.04 -3.35
N PRO A 70 6.33 3.16 -3.44
CA PRO A 70 5.03 3.31 -2.79
C PRO A 70 4.00 2.35 -3.39
N CYS A 71 3.03 1.93 -2.60
CA CYS A 71 1.82 1.29 -3.12
C CYS A 71 0.95 2.38 -3.79
N ILE A 72 0.22 2.01 -4.84
CA ILE A 72 -0.69 2.93 -5.52
C ILE A 72 -2.12 2.57 -5.18
N GLY A 73 -2.91 3.57 -4.81
CA GLY A 73 -4.30 3.37 -4.45
C GLY A 73 -5.14 4.61 -4.62
N ILE A 74 -6.46 4.42 -4.51
CA ILE A 74 -7.46 5.48 -4.55
C ILE A 74 -8.08 5.58 -3.16
N LYS A 75 -8.16 6.80 -2.62
CA LYS A 75 -8.88 7.04 -1.36
C LYS A 75 -10.37 6.88 -1.61
N GLN A 76 -10.98 5.90 -0.96
CA GLN A 76 -12.43 5.67 -0.94
C GLN A 76 -12.92 5.85 0.49
N SER A 77 -13.61 6.96 0.76
CA SER A 77 -14.01 7.35 2.12
C SER A 77 -12.79 7.40 3.06
N GLU A 78 -12.82 6.66 4.17
CA GLU A 78 -11.77 6.61 5.18
C GLU A 78 -10.70 5.54 4.94
N ARG A 79 -10.79 4.80 3.81
CA ARG A 79 -9.85 3.74 3.45
C ARG A 79 -9.22 3.99 2.10
N ILE A 80 -8.11 3.33 1.83
CA ILE A 80 -7.40 3.38 0.55
C ILE A 80 -7.56 2.02 -0.14
N GLU A 81 -8.18 2.02 -1.30
CA GLU A 81 -8.20 0.86 -2.19
C GLU A 81 -6.83 0.73 -2.85
N ILE A 82 -6.16 -0.40 -2.66
CA ILE A 82 -4.85 -0.67 -3.25
C ILE A 82 -5.02 -1.27 -4.64
N LEU A 83 -4.55 -0.53 -5.65
CA LEU A 83 -4.56 -0.95 -7.06
C LEU A 83 -3.25 -1.64 -7.44
N ASP A 84 -2.11 -1.12 -6.98
CA ASP A 84 -0.80 -1.74 -7.14
C ASP A 84 -0.06 -1.88 -5.80
N GLY A 85 0.67 -2.99 -5.67
CA GLY A 85 1.44 -3.30 -4.46
C GLY A 85 0.68 -4.13 -3.42
N SER A 86 -0.34 -4.90 -3.80
CA SER A 86 -1.08 -5.79 -2.89
C SER A 86 -0.18 -6.73 -2.07
N ARG A 87 0.88 -7.29 -2.67
CA ARG A 87 1.90 -8.08 -1.95
C ARG A 87 2.70 -7.28 -0.91
N ARG A 88 3.02 -6.01 -1.21
CA ARG A 88 3.72 -5.10 -0.28
C ARG A 88 2.82 -4.74 0.90
N ARG A 89 1.55 -4.43 0.62
CA ARG A 89 0.50 -4.24 1.64
C ARG A 89 0.40 -5.45 2.54
N ALA A 90 0.22 -6.65 1.98
CA ALA A 90 0.13 -7.89 2.77
C ALA A 90 1.39 -8.16 3.60
N SER A 91 2.57 -7.89 3.05
CA SER A 91 3.85 -8.03 3.76
C SER A 91 3.97 -7.09 4.96
N ALA A 92 3.39 -5.89 4.88
CA ALA A 92 3.41 -4.93 5.99
C ALA A 92 2.63 -5.44 7.22
N ASN A 93 1.55 -6.21 7.01
CA ASN A 93 0.80 -6.83 8.12
C ASN A 93 1.66 -7.85 8.90
N PHE A 94 2.66 -8.46 8.25
CA PHE A 94 3.59 -9.39 8.89
C PHE A 94 4.79 -8.70 9.57
N CYS A 95 4.88 -7.37 9.49
CA CYS A 95 5.97 -6.55 10.02
C CYS A 95 5.44 -5.39 10.88
N PRO A 96 4.90 -5.67 12.09
CA PRO A 96 4.22 -4.67 12.92
C PRO A 96 5.15 -3.59 13.50
N TYR A 97 6.46 -3.84 13.58
CA TYR A 97 7.44 -2.93 14.17
C TYR A 97 8.21 -2.17 13.07
N ARG A 98 7.59 -1.15 12.51
CA ARG A 98 8.30 -0.12 11.74
C ARG A 98 8.08 1.24 12.42
N PRO A 99 9.12 1.85 13.03
CA PRO A 99 9.03 3.23 13.51
C PRO A 99 8.80 4.20 12.35
#